data_AF-G2GZV6-F1
#
_entry.id   AF-G2GZV6-F1
#
_cell.length_a   1.000
_cell.length_b   1.000
_cell.length_c   1.000
_cell.angle_alpha   90.00
_cell.angle_beta   90.00
_cell.angle_gamma   90.00
#
_symmetry.space_group_name_H-M   'P 1'
#
loop_
_entity.id
_entity.type
_entity.pdbx_description
1 polymer ?
#
loop_
_entity_poly.entity_id
_entity_poly.type
_entity_poly.pdbx_seq_one_letter_code
_entity_poly.pdbx_strand_id
1 'polypeptide(L)' 'MTHRIGIDVGGTNTDAVLLNNDKRVIARTKQSTTGDVITGIEKAI' A
#
# COMPACT_ATOMS: atom_id res chain seq x y z
N MET A 1 -18.32 5.40 6.20
CA MET A 1 -17.03 6.14 6.24
C MET A 1 -16.13 5.56 5.17
N THR A 2 -15.54 6.40 4.33
CA THR A 2 -14.78 5.94 3.16
C THR A 2 -13.29 6.03 3.48
N HIS A 3 -12.54 5.01 3.11
CA HIS A 3 -11.08 5.04 3.17
C HIS A 3 -10.53 4.96 1.76
N ARG A 4 -9.37 5.57 1.53
CA ARG A 4 -8.66 5.47 0.25
C ARG A 4 -7.29 4.88 0.51
N ILE A 5 -6.91 3.89 -0.26
CA ILE A 5 -5.56 3.32 -0.23
C ILE A 5 -4.85 3.67 -1.54
N GLY A 6 -3.62 4.18 -1.42
CA GLY A 6 -2.70 4.30 -2.54
C GLY A 6 -1.66 3.20 -2.44
N ILE A 7 -1.34 2.55 -3.57
CA ILE A 7 -0.36 1.48 -3.66
C ILE A 7 0.64 1.81 -4.77
N ASP A 8 1.92 1.73 -4.45
CA ASP A 8 3.05 1.94 -5.36
C ASP A 8 3.89 0.66 -5.43
N VAL A 9 4.01 0.07 -6.61
CA VAL A 9 4.75 -1.17 -6.86
C VAL A 9 6.03 -0.82 -7.61
N GLY A 10 7.17 -0.83 -6.91
CA GLY A 10 8.49 -0.65 -7.49
C GLY A 10 9.23 -1.97 -7.73
N GLY A 11 10.50 -1.89 -8.16
CA GLY A 11 11.35 -3.07 -8.36
C GLY A 11 11.98 -3.64 -7.06
N THR A 12 11.94 -2.88 -5.96
CA THR A 12 12.51 -3.29 -4.67
C THR A 12 11.47 -3.39 -3.58
N ASN A 13 10.57 -2.40 -3.49
CA ASN A 13 9.51 -2.37 -2.50
C ASN A 13 8.15 -2.10 -3.13
N THR A 14 7.11 -2.65 -2.51
CA THR A 14 5.71 -2.30 -2.69
C THR A 14 5.24 -1.57 -1.43
N ASP A 15 4.73 -0.35 -1.62
CA ASP A 15 4.32 0.55 -0.55
C ASP A 15 2.81 0.77 -0.60
N ALA A 16 2.17 0.81 0.57
CA ALA A 16 0.77 1.19 0.67
C ALA A 16 0.52 2.22 1.77
N VAL A 17 -0.37 3.17 1.48
CA VAL A 17 -0.74 4.27 2.38
C VAL A 17 -2.26 4.37 2.46
N LEU A 18 -2.80 4.33 3.68
CA LEU A 18 -4.22 4.48 3.97
C LEU A 18 -4.53 5.91 4.39
N LEU A 19 -5.50 6.52 3.71
CA LEU A 19 -6.04 7.83 4.02
C LEU A 19 -7.46 7.73 4.57
N ASN A 20 -7.75 8.54 5.59
CA ASN A 20 -9.13 8.79 6.02
C ASN A 20 -9.83 9.84 5.12
N ASN A 21 -11.09 10.14 5.42
CA ASN A 21 -11.89 11.14 4.70
C ASN A 21 -11.26 12.54 4.65
N ASP A 22 -10.52 12.94 5.70
CA ASP A 22 -9.85 14.24 5.79
C ASP A 22 -8.49 14.26 5.06
N LYS A 23 -8.22 13.23 4.25
CA LYS A 23 -6.94 13.02 3.54
C LYS A 23 -5.74 12.92 4.50
N ARG A 24 -5.96 12.52 5.75
CA ARG A 24 -4.89 12.25 6.72
C ARG A 24 -4.42 10.82 6.58
N VAL A 25 -3.11 10.63 6.61
CA VAL A 25 -2.49 9.30 6.66
C VAL A 25 -2.82 8.67 8.02
N ILE A 26 -3.43 7.49 7.99
CA ILE A 26 -3.79 6.74 9.20
C ILE A 26 -3.07 5.40 9.30
N ALA A 27 -2.52 4.87 8.21
CA ALA A 27 -1.64 3.71 8.20
C ALA A 27 -0.69 3.75 7.01
N ARG A 28 0.46 3.07 7.14
CA ARG A 28 1.44 2.86 6.06
C ARG A 28 2.16 1.53 6.26
N THR A 29 2.56 0.91 5.16
CA THR A 29 3.42 -0.28 5.17
C THR A 29 4.36 -0.25 3.97
N LYS A 30 5.43 -1.02 4.09
CA LYS A 30 6.51 -1.19 3.11
C LYS A 30 6.89 -2.65 3.10
N GLN A 31 6.76 -3.30 1.97
CA GLN A 31 7.10 -4.71 1.78
C GLN A 31 8.08 -4.85 0.64
N SER A 32 8.99 -5.83 0.71
CA SER A 32 9.82 -6.15 -0.45
C SER A 32 8.93 -6.58 -1.62
N THR A 33 9.21 -6.06 -2.82
CA THR A 33 8.48 -6.45 -4.03
C THR A 33 8.68 -7.94 -4.30
N THR A 34 7.59 -8.63 -4.60
CA THR A 34 7.61 -10.00 -5.06
C THR A 34 7.53 -10.07 -6.58
N GLY A 35 8.04 -11.16 -7.17
CA GLY A 35 7.93 -11.37 -8.62
C GLY A 35 6.47 -11.48 -9.10
N ASP A 36 5.57 -11.98 -8.26
CA ASP A 36 4.13 -11.85 -8.46
C ASP A 36 3.63 -10.55 -7.84
N VAL A 37 3.09 -9.66 -8.68
CA VAL A 37 2.61 -8.33 -8.26
C VAL A 37 1.45 -8.45 -7.28
N ILE A 38 0.53 -9.40 -7.48
CA ILE A 38 -0.65 -9.54 -6.63
C ILE A 38 -0.27 -9.93 -5.22
N THR A 39 0.59 -10.95 -5.06
CA THR A 39 1.13 -11.34 -3.75
C THR A 39 1.82 -10.17 -3.03
N GLY A 40 2.53 -9.32 -3.77
CA GLY A 40 3.23 -8.16 -3.21
C GLY A 40 2.26 -7.11 -2.69
N ILE A 41 1.19 -6.84 -3.45
CA ILE A 41 0.10 -5.96 -3.05
C ILE A 41 -0.62 -6.51 -1.83
N GLU A 42 -0.96 -7.80 -1.81
CA GLU A 42 -1.65 -8.44 -0.67
C GLU A 42 -0.85 -8.37 0.62
N LYS A 43 0.47 -8.54 0.57
CA LYS A 43 1.34 -8.37 1.75
C LYS A 43 1.42 -6.92 2.23
N ALA A 44 1.22 -5.97 1.34
CA ALA A 44 1.23 -4.54 1.64
C ALA A 44 -0.13 -4.01 2.10
N ILE A 45 -1.14 -4.85 2.34
CA ILE A 45 -2.45 -4.46 2.88
C ILE A 45 -2.67 -5.16 4.22
#